data_AF-A0A945CI14-F1
#
_entry.id   AF-A0A945CI14-F1
#
_cell.length_a   1.000
_cell.length_b   1.000
_cell.length_c   1.000
_cell.angle_alpha   90.00
_cell.angle_beta   90.00
_cell.angle_gamma   90.00
#
_symmetry.space_group_name_H-M   'P 1'
#
loop_
_entity.id
_entity.type
_entity.pdbx_description
1 polymer ?
#
loop_
_entity_poly.entity_id
_entity_poly.type
_entity_poly.pdbx_seq_one_letter_code
_entity_poly.pdbx_strand_id
1 'polypeptide(L)'
;PLTPDNFLDTCLRDYDGGGHITWPKSAVRLRFTCSPTCTHLILYNPTGKPYFAVEPVTNANDGVNLLAGGDVGCGTAVLEPGQNLEARFELHLEDL
;
A
#
# COMPACT_ATOMS: atom_id res chain seq x y z
N PRO A 1 -9.76 -5.74 -15.56
CA PRO A 1 -10.57 -5.11 -14.50
C PRO A 1 -10.78 -6.14 -13.39
N LEU A 2 -10.75 -5.72 -12.12
CA LEU A 2 -11.04 -6.62 -11.00
C LEU A 2 -12.55 -6.89 -10.92
N THR A 3 -12.93 -8.11 -10.59
CA THR A 3 -14.31 -8.56 -10.33
C THR A 3 -14.46 -8.92 -8.84
N PRO A 4 -15.70 -8.99 -8.31
CA PRO A 4 -15.93 -9.37 -6.92
C PRO A 4 -15.38 -10.75 -6.52
N ASP A 5 -15.19 -11.65 -7.48
CA ASP A 5 -14.66 -13.00 -7.25
C ASP A 5 -13.12 -13.05 -7.20
N ASN A 6 -12.43 -11.93 -7.46
CA ASN A 6 -10.98 -11.92 -7.36
C ASN A 6 -10.52 -11.98 -5.89
N PHE A 7 -9.67 -12.95 -5.60
CA PHE A 7 -8.85 -12.97 -4.40
C PHE A 7 -7.57 -12.17 -4.65
N LEU A 8 -7.31 -11.22 -3.77
CA LEU A 8 -6.15 -10.35 -3.71
C LEU A 8 -5.41 -10.68 -2.42
N ASP A 9 -4.17 -11.07 -2.61
CA ASP A 9 -3.15 -11.17 -1.59
C ASP A 9 -1.83 -10.93 -2.32
N THR A 10 -1.51 -9.66 -2.52
CA THR A 10 -0.44 -9.26 -3.44
C THR A 10 0.36 -8.08 -2.91
N CYS A 11 1.67 -8.16 -3.11
CA CYS A 11 2.61 -7.07 -2.90
C CYS A 11 2.99 -6.49 -4.26
N LEU A 12 2.62 -5.24 -4.48
CA LEU A 12 2.91 -4.49 -5.70
C LEU A 12 4.10 -3.58 -5.44
N ARG A 13 5.03 -3.53 -6.39
CA ARG A 13 6.16 -2.58 -6.42
C ARG A 13 5.88 -1.43 -7.36
N ASP A 14 6.70 -0.38 -7.26
CA ASP A 14 6.61 0.82 -8.09
C ASP A 14 5.26 1.54 -7.93
N TYR A 15 4.70 1.49 -6.72
CA TYR A 15 3.50 2.23 -6.35
C TYR A 15 3.82 3.73 -6.28
N ASP A 16 2.95 4.55 -6.86
CA ASP A 16 3.17 6.00 -7.03
C ASP A 16 2.62 6.85 -5.88
N GLY A 17 2.10 6.22 -4.82
CA GLY A 17 1.75 6.88 -3.57
C GLY A 17 0.30 7.38 -3.49
N GLY A 18 -0.58 7.11 -4.44
CA GLY A 18 -1.97 7.57 -4.38
C GLY A 18 -3.04 6.53 -4.71
N GLY A 19 -4.27 6.80 -4.29
CA GLY A 19 -5.40 5.99 -4.68
C GLY A 19 -6.73 6.52 -4.17
N HIS A 20 -7.80 5.80 -4.48
CA HIS A 20 -9.10 6.09 -3.93
C HIS A 20 -9.99 4.84 -3.85
N ILE A 21 -10.93 4.86 -2.90
CA ILE A 21 -11.99 3.85 -2.75
C ILE A 21 -13.32 4.56 -2.94
N THR A 22 -14.18 4.02 -3.80
CA THR A 22 -15.49 4.58 -4.12
C THR A 22 -16.57 3.62 -3.63
N TRP A 23 -17.56 4.13 -2.89
CA TRP A 23 -18.80 3.43 -2.57
C TRP A 23 -19.98 4.09 -3.29
N PRO A 24 -20.32 3.66 -4.52
CA PRO A 24 -21.31 4.35 -5.36
C PRO A 24 -22.70 4.41 -4.73
N LYS A 25 -23.12 3.35 -4.02
CA LYS A 25 -24.46 3.28 -3.41
C LYS A 25 -24.68 4.30 -2.29
N SER A 26 -23.61 4.73 -1.61
CA SER A 26 -23.67 5.74 -0.56
C SER A 26 -23.23 7.11 -1.04
N ALA A 27 -22.86 7.27 -2.32
CA ALA A 27 -22.30 8.50 -2.87
C ALA A 27 -21.07 9.05 -2.10
N VAL A 28 -20.18 8.15 -1.64
CA VAL A 28 -18.98 8.52 -0.88
C VAL A 28 -17.71 7.99 -1.56
N ARG A 29 -16.66 8.82 -1.58
CA ARG A 29 -15.30 8.46 -1.99
C ARG A 29 -14.30 8.77 -0.89
N LEU A 30 -13.39 7.85 -0.63
CA LEU A 30 -12.19 8.09 0.15
C LEU A 30 -11.01 8.23 -0.82
N ARG A 31 -10.41 9.41 -0.91
CA ARG A 31 -9.11 9.61 -1.56
C ARG A 31 -8.00 9.48 -0.54
N PHE A 32 -6.86 8.98 -0.99
CA PHE A 32 -5.68 8.91 -0.15
C PHE A 32 -4.40 9.18 -0.92
N THR A 33 -3.43 9.73 -0.19
CA THR A 33 -2.07 9.98 -0.67
C THR A 33 -1.07 9.54 0.40
N CYS A 34 0.12 9.18 -0.05
CA CYS A 34 1.20 8.65 0.76
C CYS A 34 2.48 9.40 0.42
N SER A 35 3.39 9.50 1.38
CA SER A 35 4.75 9.95 1.10
C SER A 35 5.41 9.09 0.01
N PRO A 36 6.28 9.66 -0.84
CA PRO A 36 7.06 8.89 -1.82
C PRO A 36 7.92 7.77 -1.22
N THR A 37 8.14 7.78 0.10
CA THR A 37 8.78 6.70 0.86
C THR A 37 7.99 5.38 0.77
N CYS A 38 6.67 5.42 0.62
CA CYS A 38 5.84 4.23 0.42
C CYS A 38 5.88 3.78 -1.05
N THR A 39 6.88 2.99 -1.40
CA THR A 39 7.13 2.54 -2.78
C THR A 39 6.44 1.23 -3.16
N HIS A 40 5.80 0.57 -2.17
CA HIS A 40 5.08 -0.68 -2.34
C HIS A 40 3.64 -0.54 -1.85
N LEU A 41 2.76 -1.42 -2.34
CA LEU A 41 1.36 -1.48 -1.96
C LEU A 41 0.95 -2.93 -1.73
N ILE A 42 0.41 -3.21 -0.53
CA ILE A 42 -0.28 -4.48 -0.27
C ILE A 42 -1.77 -4.31 -0.52
N LEU A 43 -2.36 -5.25 -1.26
CA LEU A 43 -3.80 -5.39 -1.39
C LEU A 43 -4.21 -6.76 -0.87
N TYR A 44 -5.15 -6.77 0.07
CA TYR A 44 -5.64 -8.00 0.67
C TYR A 44 -7.16 -7.99 0.85
N ASN A 45 -7.85 -9.04 0.40
CA ASN A 45 -9.26 -9.28 0.73
C ASN A 45 -9.47 -10.72 1.26
N PRO A 46 -9.72 -10.89 2.58
CA PRO A 46 -9.96 -12.22 3.13
C PRO A 46 -11.25 -12.84 2.62
N THR A 47 -11.22 -14.13 2.32
CA THR A 47 -12.38 -14.89 1.81
C THR A 47 -13.57 -14.80 2.77
N GLY A 48 -14.74 -14.46 2.22
CA GLY A 48 -16.00 -14.43 2.96
C GLY A 48 -16.11 -13.28 3.97
N LYS A 49 -15.25 -12.26 3.89
CA LYS A 49 -15.29 -11.09 4.77
C LYS A 49 -15.77 -9.84 4.04
N PRO A 50 -16.53 -8.94 4.70
CA PRO A 50 -17.08 -7.74 4.09
C PRO A 50 -16.09 -6.56 4.10
N TYR A 51 -14.79 -6.82 4.19
CA TYR A 51 -13.75 -5.81 4.28
C TYR A 51 -12.51 -6.24 3.49
N PHE A 52 -11.66 -5.27 3.18
CA PHE A 52 -10.39 -5.43 2.50
C PHE A 52 -9.39 -4.43 3.08
N ALA A 53 -8.11 -4.61 2.75
CA ALA A 53 -7.03 -3.71 3.14
C ALA A 53 -6.31 -3.17 1.90
N VAL A 54 -5.86 -1.92 2.03
CA VAL A 54 -4.99 -1.22 1.10
C VAL A 54 -3.87 -0.63 1.95
N GLU A 55 -2.66 -1.14 1.77
CA GLU A 55 -1.57 -0.88 2.71
C GLU A 55 -0.35 -0.33 1.95
N PRO A 56 -0.26 1.00 1.81
CA PRO A 56 0.96 1.64 1.35
C PRO A 56 2.10 1.35 2.34
N VAL A 57 3.16 0.74 1.86
CA VAL A 57 4.30 0.31 2.69
C VAL A 57 5.61 0.75 2.05
N THR A 58 6.65 0.88 2.87
CA THR A 58 7.97 1.34 2.42
C THR A 58 8.75 0.28 1.65
N ASN A 59 8.44 -1.00 1.89
CA ASN A 59 9.19 -2.14 1.38
C ASN A 59 8.27 -3.33 1.09
N ALA A 60 8.76 -4.24 0.26
CA ALA A 60 8.12 -5.52 -0.01
C ALA A 60 8.06 -6.40 1.25
N ASN A 61 7.12 -7.35 1.26
CA ASN A 61 7.19 -8.48 2.16
C ASN A 61 8.55 -9.19 1.99
N ASP A 62 9.11 -9.71 3.09
CA ASP A 62 10.46 -10.30 3.11
C ASP A 62 11.62 -9.33 2.78
N GLY A 63 11.38 -8.02 2.78
CA GLY A 63 12.32 -7.01 2.29
C GLY A 63 13.74 -7.09 2.86
N VAL A 64 13.89 -7.39 4.16
CA VAL A 64 15.23 -7.52 4.78
C VAL A 64 16.02 -8.69 4.19
N ASN A 65 15.37 -9.83 3.94
CA ASN A 65 16.02 -11.00 3.35
C ASN A 65 16.30 -10.78 1.86
N LEU A 66 15.37 -10.15 1.15
CA LEU A 66 15.56 -9.75 -0.25
C LEU A 66 16.77 -8.80 -0.40
N LEU A 67 16.89 -7.81 0.48
CA LEU A 67 18.05 -6.91 0.53
C LEU A 67 19.36 -7.67 0.79
N ALA A 68 19.36 -8.57 1.78
CA ALA A 68 20.52 -9.42 2.07
C ALA A 68 20.90 -10.32 0.89
N GLY A 69 19.92 -10.72 0.07
CA GLY A 69 20.09 -11.43 -1.20
C GLY A 69 20.51 -10.55 -2.39
N GLY A 70 20.63 -9.23 -2.21
CA GLY A 70 21.08 -8.27 -3.22
C GLY A 70 19.97 -7.59 -4.04
N ASP A 71 18.70 -7.81 -3.72
CA ASP A 71 17.60 -7.11 -4.38
C ASP A 71 17.41 -5.70 -3.80
N VAL A 72 17.96 -4.71 -4.50
CA VAL A 72 17.82 -3.28 -4.12
C VAL A 72 16.42 -2.72 -4.40
N GLY A 73 15.56 -3.44 -5.12
CA GLY A 73 14.17 -3.07 -5.41
C GLY A 73 13.18 -3.47 -4.33
N CYS A 74 13.63 -4.11 -3.24
CA CYS A 74 12.77 -4.52 -2.14
C CYS A 74 12.27 -3.36 -1.27
N GLY A 75 12.82 -2.15 -1.41
CA GLY A 75 12.38 -0.94 -0.70
C GLY A 75 12.85 -0.85 0.77
N THR A 76 13.57 -1.85 1.29
CA THR A 76 14.10 -1.80 2.66
C THR A 76 15.14 -0.69 2.79
N ALA A 77 14.87 0.27 3.68
CA ALA A 77 15.81 1.31 4.05
C ALA A 77 16.67 0.87 5.24
N VAL A 78 17.99 1.03 5.12
CA VAL A 78 18.95 0.86 6.23
C VAL A 78 19.25 2.25 6.79
N LEU A 79 19.11 2.41 8.11
CA LEU A 79 19.36 3.67 8.80
C LEU A 79 20.60 3.55 9.69
N GLU A 80 21.52 4.50 9.53
CA GLU A 80 22.67 4.67 10.42
C GLU A 80 22.25 5.29 11.77
N PRO A 81 23.07 5.17 12.83
CA PRO A 81 22.78 5.80 14.12
C PRO A 81 22.44 7.30 13.99
N GLY A 82 21.26 7.68 14.46
CA GLY A 82 20.75 9.06 14.42
C GLY A 82 19.94 9.42 13.16
N GLN A 83 19.84 8.53 12.18
CA GLN A 83 18.95 8.72 11.03
C GLN A 83 17.50 8.36 11.35
N ASN A 84 16.57 8.96 10.60
CA ASN A 84 15.15 8.72 10.69
C ASN A 84 14.57 8.46 9.30
N LEU A 85 13.54 7.61 9.24
CA LEU A 85 12.69 7.45 8.06
C LEU A 85 11.29 7.91 8.42
N GLU A 86 10.71 8.75 7.57
CA GLU A 86 9.34 9.25 7.74
C GLU A 86 8.47 8.79 6.57
N ALA A 87 7.24 8.40 6.91
CA ALA A 87 6.18 8.16 5.96
C ALA A 87 4.90 8.78 6.50
N ARG A 88 4.14 9.44 5.63
CA ARG A 88 2.86 10.04 5.92
C ARG A 88 1.79 9.39 5.06
N PHE A 89 0.62 9.21 5.65
CA PHE A 89 -0.58 8.75 4.97
C PHE A 89 -1.72 9.72 5.27
N GLU A 90 -2.34 10.23 4.22
CA GLU A 90 -3.42 11.21 4.33
C GLU A 90 -4.69 10.64 3.70
N LEU A 91 -5.80 10.81 4.41
CA LEU A 91 -7.12 10.35 4.03
C LEU A 91 -8.04 11.54 3.89
N HIS A 92 -8.75 11.65 2.76
CA HIS A 92 -9.73 12.69 2.52
C HIS A 92 -11.05 12.06 2.07
N LEU A 93 -12.11 12.30 2.84
CA LEU A 93 -13.46 11.83 2.51
C LEU A 93 -14.16 12.89 1.66
N GLU A 94 -14.77 12.46 0.57
CA GLU A 94 -15.41 13.28 -0.44
C GLU A 94 -16.79 12.73 -0.77
N ASP A 95 -17.74 13.62 -1.08
CA ASP A 95 -18.97 13.25 -1.75
C ASP A 95 -18.69 12.89 -3.22
N LEU A 96 -19.45 11.95 -3.78
CA LEU A 96 -19.34 11.50 -5.18
C LEU A 96 -20.19 12.29 -6.17
#